data_AF-A0A9Q9XD03-F1
#
_entry.id   AF-A0A9Q9XD03-F1
#
_cell.length_a   1.000
_cell.length_b   1.000
_cell.length_c   1.000
_cell.angle_alpha   90.00
_cell.angle_beta   90.00
_cell.angle_gamma   90.00
#
_symmetry.space_group_name_H-M   'P 1'
#
loop_
_entity.id
_entity.type
_entity.pdbx_description
1 polymer ?
#
loop_
_entity_poly.entity_id
_entity_poly.type
_entity_poly.pdbx_seq_one_letter_code
_entity_poly.pdbx_strand_id
1 'polypeptide(L)'
;MGKVKYFWDNPQKVGSLVTDKDGSKYYRGPGYGTSNYITHDRLKSRSFIKGHDVIFLLSLEDVTGLLKTKRPKIRDLGLEIDDRDAEKEPERQMNPRVLGPWTKRSP
;
A
#
# COMPACT_ATOMS: atom_id res chain seq x y z
N MET A 1 -20.83 -13.89 16.60
CA MET A 1 -19.84 -12.82 16.36
C MET A 1 -18.51 -13.49 16.04
N GLY A 2 -17.98 -13.33 14.82
CA GLY A 2 -16.75 -14.02 14.41
C GLY A 2 -15.52 -13.52 15.18
N LYS A 3 -14.65 -14.42 15.61
CA LYS A 3 -13.40 -14.06 16.30
C LYS A 3 -12.43 -13.45 15.29
N VAL A 4 -12.15 -12.15 15.42
CA VAL A 4 -11.13 -11.47 14.58
C VAL A 4 -9.77 -12.05 14.92
N LYS A 5 -9.04 -12.55 13.91
CA LYS A 5 -7.66 -13.04 14.06
C LYS A 5 -6.72 -11.97 13.50
N TYR A 6 -5.90 -11.35 14.35
CA TYR A 6 -4.89 -10.40 13.90
C TYR A 6 -3.67 -11.14 13.35
N PHE A 7 -3.17 -10.73 12.18
CA PHE A 7 -2.04 -11.39 11.52
C PHE A 7 -0.75 -11.32 12.35
N TRP A 8 -0.52 -10.19 13.03
CA TRP A 8 0.67 -9.89 13.83
C TRP A 8 0.46 -10.04 15.36
N ASP A 9 -0.54 -10.81 15.81
CA ASP A 9 -0.74 -11.09 17.25
C ASP A 9 0.37 -12.01 17.82
N ASN A 10 0.32 -12.27 19.12
CA ASN A 10 1.16 -13.22 19.81
C ASN A 10 1.24 -14.58 19.06
N PRO A 11 2.44 -15.05 18.67
CA PRO A 11 2.64 -16.30 17.93
C PRO A 11 2.02 -17.53 18.60
N GLN A 12 1.89 -17.57 19.93
CA GLN A 12 1.23 -18.68 20.63
C GLN A 12 -0.27 -18.78 20.30
N LYS A 13 -0.90 -17.67 19.89
CA LYS A 13 -2.31 -17.61 19.50
C LYS A 13 -2.52 -17.83 18.01
N VAL A 14 -1.64 -17.29 17.18
CA VAL A 14 -1.88 -17.19 15.72
C VAL A 14 -0.93 -18.00 14.85
N GLY A 15 0.19 -18.44 15.42
CA GLY A 15 1.25 -19.16 14.74
C GLY A 15 1.14 -20.68 14.82
N SER A 16 2.19 -21.34 14.33
CA SER A 16 2.33 -22.81 14.34
C SER A 16 3.49 -23.21 15.24
N LEU A 17 3.35 -24.33 15.95
CA LEU A 17 4.44 -24.93 16.72
C LEU A 17 5.49 -25.48 15.75
N VAL A 18 6.75 -25.09 15.95
CA VAL A 18 7.93 -25.54 15.21
C VAL A 18 8.83 -26.28 16.17
N THR A 19 9.39 -27.41 15.72
CA THR A 19 10.47 -28.13 16.40
C THR A 19 11.75 -27.90 15.61
N ASP A 20 12.77 -27.32 16.25
CA ASP A 20 14.07 -27.08 15.63
C ASP A 20 14.93 -28.35 15.62
N LYS A 21 16.05 -28.31 14.89
CA LYS A 21 16.98 -29.43 14.74
C LYS A 21 17.62 -29.86 16.07
N ASP A 22 17.76 -28.95 17.02
CA ASP A 22 18.26 -29.23 18.37
C ASP A 22 17.18 -29.81 19.32
N GLY A 23 15.95 -29.98 18.84
CA GLY A 23 14.81 -30.47 19.60
C GLY A 23 14.03 -29.40 20.38
N SER A 24 14.49 -28.14 20.36
CA SER A 24 13.77 -27.03 20.97
C SER A 24 12.44 -26.77 20.24
N LYS A 25 11.47 -26.21 20.96
CA LYS A 25 10.12 -25.95 20.44
C LYS A 25 9.75 -24.49 20.64
N TYR A 26 9.23 -23.85 19.59
CA TYR A 26 8.75 -22.47 19.62
C TYR A 26 7.55 -22.27 18.70
N TYR A 27 6.75 -21.24 18.96
CA TYR A 27 5.66 -20.84 18.06
C TYR A 27 6.16 -19.80 17.06
N ARG A 28 5.93 -20.08 15.77
CA ARG A 28 6.27 -19.16 14.66
C ARG A 28 5.00 -18.55 14.10
N GLY A 29 4.92 -17.22 14.09
CA GLY A 29 3.79 -16.48 13.50
C GLY A 29 3.66 -16.67 11.98
N PRO A 30 2.57 -16.16 11.37
CA PRO A 30 2.41 -16.14 9.91
C PRO A 30 3.57 -15.43 9.20
N GLY A 31 4.03 -15.99 8.08
CA GLY A 31 5.08 -15.37 7.27
C GLY A 31 4.51 -14.26 6.36
N TYR A 32 5.19 -13.11 6.31
CA TYR A 32 4.88 -12.02 5.39
C TYR A 32 6.12 -11.65 4.58
N GLY A 33 5.98 -11.54 3.27
CA GLY A 33 7.10 -11.26 2.37
C GLY A 33 6.67 -11.36 0.91
N THR A 34 7.66 -11.47 0.03
CA THR A 34 7.45 -11.64 -1.42
C THR A 34 7.97 -13.02 -1.86
N SER A 35 7.22 -13.69 -2.74
CA SER A 35 7.69 -14.89 -3.43
C SER A 35 8.72 -14.58 -4.52
N ASN A 36 8.78 -13.33 -4.99
CA ASN A 36 9.64 -12.88 -6.08
C ASN A 36 10.71 -11.90 -5.55
N TYR A 37 11.57 -12.36 -4.64
CA TYR A 37 12.63 -11.52 -4.06
C TYR A 37 13.70 -11.14 -5.10
N ILE A 38 14.27 -12.13 -5.78
CA ILE A 38 15.23 -11.96 -6.86
C ILE A 38 15.16 -13.18 -7.79
N THR A 39 15.27 -12.98 -9.10
CA THR A 39 15.35 -14.11 -10.07
C THR A 39 16.65 -14.86 -9.90
N HIS A 40 16.67 -16.17 -10.16
CA HIS A 40 17.89 -16.99 -10.08
C HIS A 40 19.06 -16.45 -10.93
N ASP A 41 18.80 -15.95 -12.15
CA ASP A 41 19.86 -15.40 -13.01
C ASP A 41 20.48 -14.14 -12.40
N ARG A 42 19.65 -13.25 -11.83
CA ARG A 42 20.15 -12.08 -11.10
C ARG A 42 20.88 -12.45 -9.82
N LEU A 43 20.44 -13.48 -9.09
CA LEU A 43 21.14 -13.96 -7.88
C LEU A 43 22.55 -14.48 -8.20
N LYS A 44 22.73 -15.10 -9.37
CA LYS A 44 24.05 -15.55 -9.87
C LYS A 44 24.85 -14.44 -10.53
N SER A 45 24.22 -13.30 -10.81
CA SER A 45 24.90 -12.14 -11.38
C SER A 45 25.65 -11.36 -10.30
N ARG A 46 26.67 -10.58 -10.70
CA ARG A 46 27.44 -9.72 -9.78
C ARG A 46 28.01 -10.52 -8.61
N SER A 47 28.12 -9.90 -7.44
CA SER A 47 28.77 -10.46 -6.25
C SER A 47 27.75 -10.80 -5.14
N PHE A 48 26.51 -11.14 -5.49
CA PHE A 48 25.52 -11.59 -4.50
C PHE A 48 25.91 -12.94 -3.89
N ILE A 49 26.57 -13.80 -4.67
CA ILE A 49 27.25 -15.01 -4.21
C ILE A 49 28.74 -14.79 -4.41
N LYS A 50 29.54 -14.89 -3.34
CA LYS A 50 31.00 -14.80 -3.40
C LYS A 50 31.61 -15.84 -2.48
N GLY A 51 32.53 -16.66 -2.99
CA GLY A 51 33.13 -17.75 -2.20
C GLY A 51 32.16 -18.87 -1.80
N HIS A 52 31.02 -19.00 -2.50
CA HIS A 52 29.87 -19.85 -2.12
C HIS A 52 29.04 -19.32 -0.94
N ASP A 53 29.30 -18.08 -0.50
CA ASP A 53 28.55 -17.44 0.58
C ASP A 53 27.56 -16.40 0.07
N VAL A 54 26.50 -16.17 0.84
CA VAL A 54 25.49 -15.12 0.65
C VAL A 54 25.30 -14.39 1.98
N ILE A 55 25.18 -13.06 1.92
CA ILE A 55 24.94 -12.22 3.10
C ILE A 55 23.56 -11.57 2.97
N PHE A 56 22.70 -11.80 3.96
CA PHE A 56 21.43 -11.09 4.11
C PHE A 56 21.58 -10.04 5.20
N LEU A 57 21.24 -8.79 4.88
CA LEU A 57 21.23 -7.69 5.84
C LEU A 57 19.79 -7.46 6.31
N LEU A 58 19.59 -7.42 7.62
CA LEU A 58 18.28 -7.17 8.23
C LEU A 58 18.37 -5.96 9.15
N SER A 59 17.39 -5.06 9.05
CA SER A 59 17.15 -3.99 10.01
C SER A 59 15.69 -4.05 10.46
N LEU A 60 15.46 -3.81 11.75
CA LEU A 60 14.13 -3.75 12.35
C LEU A 60 14.07 -2.51 13.24
N GLU A 61 13.24 -1.56 12.85
CA GLU A 61 13.12 -0.26 13.50
C GLU A 61 11.64 0.07 13.71
N ASP A 62 11.32 0.77 14.80
CA ASP A 62 9.98 1.32 15.00
C ASP A 62 9.81 2.58 14.14
N VAL A 63 8.93 2.48 13.13
CA VAL A 63 8.60 3.58 12.22
C VAL A 63 7.33 4.34 12.63
N THR A 64 6.77 4.08 13.82
CA THR A 64 5.57 4.75 14.32
C THR A 64 5.72 6.27 14.34
N GLY A 65 6.94 6.80 14.48
CA GLY A 65 7.25 8.22 14.37
C GLY A 65 6.79 8.88 13.06
N LEU A 66 6.71 8.13 11.95
CA LEU A 66 6.25 8.64 10.65
C LEU A 66 4.76 9.02 10.65
N LEU A 67 3.96 8.52 11.60
CA LEU A 67 2.56 8.91 11.75
C LEU A 67 2.40 10.35 12.23
N LYS A 68 3.43 10.95 12.84
CA LYS A 68 3.41 12.33 13.34
C LYS A 68 3.63 13.37 12.24
N THR A 69 3.94 12.95 11.01
CA THR A 69 4.07 13.84 9.87
C THR A 69 2.72 14.46 9.55
N LYS A 70 2.47 15.66 10.08
CA LYS A 70 1.28 16.44 9.76
C LYS A 70 1.29 16.73 8.25
N ARG A 71 0.26 16.27 7.54
CA ARG A 71 -0.07 16.91 6.25
C ARG A 71 -0.34 18.39 6.56
N PRO A 72 0.28 19.35 5.86
CA PRO A 72 -0.09 20.74 6.03
C PRO A 72 -1.59 20.85 5.77
N LYS A 73 -2.32 21.53 6.67
CA LYS A 73 -3.74 21.76 6.42
C LYS A 73 -3.84 22.66 5.20
N ILE A 74 -4.88 22.50 4.38
CA ILE A 74 -5.12 23.36 3.21
C ILE A 74 -5.09 24.85 3.58
N ARG A 75 -5.52 25.20 4.81
CA ARG A 75 -5.43 26.56 5.37
C ARG A 75 -4.00 27.07 5.54
N ASP A 76 -3.06 26.18 5.88
CA ASP A 76 -1.64 26.50 6.03
C ASP A 76 -0.96 26.70 4.65
N LEU A 77 -1.63 26.29 3.57
CA LEU A 77 -1.17 26.44 2.18
C LEU A 77 -1.74 27.70 1.49
N GLY A 78 -2.57 28.50 2.18
CA GLY A 78 -3.17 29.71 1.61
C GLY A 78 -4.09 29.47 0.42
N LEU A 79 -4.52 28.22 0.19
CA LEU A 79 -5.48 27.85 -0.87
C LEU A 79 -6.90 28.00 -0.33
N GLU A 80 -7.29 29.22 0.05
CA GLU A 80 -8.71 29.54 0.13
C GLU A 80 -9.20 29.70 -1.31
N ILE A 81 -10.13 28.84 -1.72
CA ILE A 81 -10.86 29.03 -2.97
C ILE A 81 -11.69 30.29 -2.75
N ASP A 82 -11.36 31.34 -3.48
CA ASP A 82 -12.11 32.59 -3.46
C ASP A 82 -13.43 32.37 -4.18
N ASP A 83 -14.47 31.98 -3.44
CA ASP A 83 -15.81 31.76 -3.96
C ASP A 83 -16.49 33.05 -4.47
N ARG A 84 -15.82 34.22 -4.41
CA ARG A 84 -16.33 35.50 -4.95
C ARG A 84 -16.53 35.50 -6.46
N ASP A 85 -15.89 34.58 -7.18
CA ASP A 85 -16.07 34.43 -8.63
C ASP A 85 -17.11 33.35 -9.01
N ALA A 86 -17.67 32.62 -8.04
CA ALA A 86 -18.61 31.52 -8.30
C ALA A 86 -20.05 31.97 -8.62
N GLU A 87 -20.39 33.25 -8.42
CA GLU A 87 -21.73 33.78 -8.73
C GLU A 87 -21.92 34.17 -10.21
N LYS A 88 -20.88 34.14 -11.04
CA LYS A 88 -21.09 34.27 -12.48
C LYS A 88 -21.43 32.91 -13.06
N GLU A 89 -22.73 32.67 -13.29
CA GLU A 89 -23.15 31.60 -14.21
C GLU A 89 -22.29 31.70 -15.48
N PRO A 90 -21.60 30.62 -15.90
CA PRO A 90 -20.92 30.65 -17.18
C PRO A 90 -22.01 30.81 -18.24
N GLU A 91 -22.00 31.94 -18.97
CA GLU A 91 -22.85 32.12 -20.14
C GLU A 91 -22.66 30.90 -21.05
N ARG A 92 -23.63 30.00 -21.03
CA ARG A 92 -23.68 28.88 -21.95
C ARG A 92 -24.01 29.46 -23.31
N GLN A 93 -22.98 29.85 -24.06
CA GLN A 93 -23.15 30.14 -25.47
C GLN A 93 -23.52 28.82 -26.18
N MET A 94 -24.82 28.53 -26.23
CA MET A 94 -25.34 27.39 -26.98
C MET A 94 -25.05 27.62 -28.45
N ASN A 95 -24.15 26.82 -29.01
CA ASN A 95 -23.91 26.78 -30.44
C ASN A 95 -25.09 26.04 -31.11
N PRO A 96 -25.89 26.70 -31.98
CA PRO A 96 -27.07 26.08 -32.59
C PRO A 96 -26.74 24.94 -33.58
N ARG A 97 -25.46 24.68 -33.86
CA ARG A 97 -25.03 23.61 -34.78
C ARG A 97 -25.05 22.18 -34.20
N VAL A 98 -25.44 21.98 -32.93
CA VAL A 98 -25.45 20.64 -32.30
C VAL A 98 -26.87 20.11 -32.06
N LEU A 99 -27.85 20.51 -32.89
CA LEU A 99 -29.18 19.89 -32.90
C LEU A 99 -29.23 18.81 -33.99
N GLY A 100 -28.71 17.62 -33.67
CA GLY A 100 -29.03 16.38 -34.38
C GLY A 100 -30.26 15.72 -33.77
N PRO A 101 -31.19 15.14 -34.56
CA PRO A 101 -32.45 14.63 -34.05
C PRO A 101 -32.26 13.33 -33.25
N TRP A 102 -32.45 13.42 -31.93
CA TRP A 102 -32.62 12.27 -31.05
C TRP A 102 -34.02 11.68 -31.25
N THR A 103 -34.14 10.66 -32.10
CA THR A 103 -35.35 9.82 -32.12
C THR A 103 -35.25 8.76 -31.02
N LYS A 104 -36.19 8.85 -30.08
CA LYS A 104 -36.45 7.90 -28.99
C LYS A 104 -36.41 6.44 -29.49
N ARG A 105 -35.74 5.57 -28.74
CA ARG A 105 -36.08 4.14 -28.67
C ARG A 105 -36.21 3.71 -27.21
N SER A 106 -37.44 3.43 -26.81
CA SER A 106 -37.82 2.57 -25.70
C SER A 106 -39.24 2.05 -25.98
N PRO A 107 -39.66 0.91 -25.43
CA PRO A 107 -38.90 -0.08 -24.65
C PRO A 107 -38.35 -1.23 -25.51
#